data_AF-A0A0F9BWZ8-F1
#
_entry.id   AF-A0A0F9BWZ8-F1
#
_cell.length_a   1.000
_cell.length_b   1.000
_cell.length_c   1.000
_cell.angle_alpha   90.00
_cell.angle_beta   90.00
_cell.angle_gamma   90.00
#
_symmetry.space_group_name_H-M   'P 1'
#
loop_
_entity.id
_entity.type
_entity.pdbx_description
1 polymer ?
#
loop_
_entity_poly.entity_id
_entity_poly.type
_entity_poly.pdbx_seq_one_letter_code
_entity_poly.pdbx_strand_id
1 'polypeptide(L)' 'MKQTTIECLERIGYPTDLIMLDFESYFDDEYTLKDSSTIEYVTDSRWELLGCGFQILSP' A
#
# COMPACT_ATOMS: atom_id res chain seq x y z
N MET A 1 2.67 21.94 9.77
CA MET A 1 3.57 20.76 9.78
C MET A 1 2.71 19.54 9.48
N LYS A 2 3.17 18.62 8.62
CA LYS A 2 2.46 17.36 8.34
C LYS A 2 2.76 16.41 9.50
N GLN A 3 1.72 15.84 10.12
CA GLN A 3 1.91 14.85 11.19
C GLN A 3 2.47 13.56 10.62
N THR A 4 3.31 12.87 11.38
CA THR A 4 3.79 11.52 11.03
C THR A 4 2.70 10.48 11.28
N THR A 5 2.84 9.30 10.68
CA THR A 5 1.92 8.17 10.91
C THR A 5 1.90 7.78 12.39
N ILE A 6 3.07 7.70 13.05
CA ILE A 6 3.17 7.34 14.46
C ILE A 6 2.44 8.36 15.35
N GLU A 7 2.65 9.66 15.13
CA GLU A 7 1.96 10.73 15.88
C GLU A 7 0.42 10.63 15.76
N CYS A 8 -0.08 10.27 14.57
CA CYS A 8 -1.51 10.08 14.36
C CYS A 8 -2.05 8.89 15.16
N LEU A 9 -1.30 7.78 15.20
CA LEU A 9 -1.70 6.54 15.88
C LEU A 9 -1.66 6.69 17.40
N GLU A 10 -0.62 7.34 17.93
CA GLU A 10 -0.51 7.66 19.36
C GLU A 10 -1.71 8.47 19.84
N ARG A 11 -2.13 9.48 19.06
CA ARG A 11 -3.24 10.36 19.44
C ARG A 11 -4.57 9.63 19.63
N ILE A 12 -4.78 8.54 18.91
CA ILE A 12 -6.01 7.73 19.00
C ILE A 12 -5.83 6.49 19.89
N GLY A 13 -4.68 6.32 20.54
CA GLY A 13 -4.39 5.16 21.39
C GLY A 13 -4.27 3.85 20.61
N TYR A 14 -3.83 3.91 19.35
CA TYR A 14 -3.64 2.74 18.49
C TYR A 14 -2.19 2.21 18.57
N PRO A 15 -1.96 0.91 18.32
CA PRO A 15 -0.60 0.37 18.25
C PRO A 15 0.32 1.14 17.31
N THR A 16 1.55 1.37 17.76
CA THR A 16 2.59 2.12 17.02
C THR A 16 3.69 1.21 16.46
N ASP A 17 3.85 0.00 16.99
CA ASP A 17 4.61 -1.07 16.36
C ASP A 17 3.83 -1.59 15.16
N LEU A 18 4.29 -1.25 13.96
CA LEU A 18 3.56 -1.57 12.72
C LEU A 18 4.51 -1.93 11.58
N ILE A 19 4.01 -2.77 10.68
CA ILE A 19 4.68 -3.12 9.44
C ILE A 19 3.88 -2.49 8.30
N MET A 20 4.49 -1.54 7.61
CA MET A 20 3.96 -1.03 6.35
C MET A 20 4.36 -1.97 5.23
N LEU A 21 3.37 -2.38 4.43
CA LEU A 21 3.55 -3.21 3.25
C LEU A 21 3.13 -2.39 2.02
N ASP A 22 4.01 -2.33 1.03
CA ASP A 22 3.76 -1.73 -0.27
C ASP A 22 3.91 -2.80 -1.34
N PHE A 23 2.82 -3.13 -2.02
CA PHE A 23 2.79 -4.23 -2.99
C PHE A 23 2.93 -3.69 -4.39
N GLU A 24 3.89 -4.20 -5.13
CA GLU A 24 4.10 -3.89 -6.53
C GLU A 24 3.50 -5.01 -7.39
N SER A 25 2.62 -4.64 -8.31
CA SER A 25 2.03 -5.54 -9.29
C SER A 25 2.47 -5.18 -10.71
N TYR A 26 2.24 -6.11 -11.64
CA TYR A 26 2.45 -5.87 -13.06
C TYR A 26 1.79 -4.56 -13.51
N PHE A 27 2.52 -3.78 -14.31
CA PHE A 27 2.11 -2.46 -14.78
C PHE A 27 2.54 -2.29 -16.23
N ASP A 28 1.63 -1.83 -17.08
CA ASP A 28 1.92 -1.39 -18.45
C ASP A 28 1.05 -0.18 -18.83
N ASP A 29 1.31 0.38 -20.01
CA ASP A 29 0.61 1.59 -20.50
C ASP A 29 -0.92 1.39 -20.65
N GLU A 30 -1.39 0.15 -20.78
CA GLU A 30 -2.80 -0.24 -20.96
C GLU A 30 -3.39 -0.94 -19.72
N TYR A 31 -2.61 -1.13 -18.66
CA TYR A 31 -2.95 -1.85 -17.44
C TYR A 31 -2.53 -1.04 -16.22
N THR A 32 -3.40 -0.10 -15.85
CA THR A 32 -3.18 0.86 -14.79
C THR A 32 -4.44 1.04 -13.94
N LEU A 33 -4.25 1.23 -12.63
CA LEU A 33 -5.31 1.55 -11.67
C LEU A 33 -6.02 2.88 -11.98
N LYS A 34 -5.47 3.73 -12.85
CA LYS A 34 -6.12 5.00 -13.24
C LYS A 34 -7.36 4.79 -14.10
N ASP A 35 -7.37 3.72 -14.89
CA ASP A 35 -8.37 3.46 -15.93
C ASP A 35 -9.29 2.27 -15.60
N SER A 36 -9.17 1.71 -14.40
CA SER A 36 -9.95 0.53 -13.95
C SER A 36 -10.33 0.67 -12.48
N SER A 37 -11.46 0.07 -12.09
CA SER A 37 -11.73 -0.08 -10.66
C SER A 37 -10.70 -0.99 -10.00
N THR A 38 -10.52 -0.87 -8.68
CA THR A 38 -9.59 -1.75 -7.95
C THR A 38 -9.92 -3.23 -8.13
N ILE A 39 -11.21 -3.60 -8.21
CA ILE A 39 -11.59 -5.00 -8.40
C ILE A 39 -11.22 -5.48 -9.81
N GLU A 40 -11.53 -4.71 -10.85
CA GLU A 40 -11.15 -5.06 -12.22
C GLU A 40 -9.64 -5.19 -12.35
N TYR A 41 -8.87 -4.26 -11.77
CA TYR A 41 -7.42 -4.31 -11.77
C TYR A 41 -6.90 -5.62 -11.16
N VAL A 42 -7.30 -5.96 -9.93
CA VAL A 42 -6.76 -7.15 -9.22
C VAL A 42 -7.30 -8.49 -9.72
N THR A 43 -8.36 -8.51 -10.52
CA THR A 43 -8.95 -9.74 -11.09
C THR A 43 -8.64 -9.93 -12.57
N ASP A 44 -7.96 -8.97 -13.21
CA ASP A 44 -7.46 -9.11 -14.58
C ASP A 44 -6.46 -10.27 -14.65
N SER A 45 -6.53 -11.05 -15.74
CA SER A 45 -5.62 -12.17 -16.01
C SER A 45 -4.14 -11.80 -16.11
N ARG A 46 -3.82 -10.52 -16.35
CA ARG A 46 -2.46 -9.97 -16.39
C ARG A 46 -1.93 -9.63 -15.01
N TRP A 47 -2.77 -9.63 -13.98
CA TRP A 47 -2.32 -9.31 -12.63
C TRP A 47 -1.27 -10.30 -12.15
N GLU A 48 -0.11 -9.79 -11.75
CA GLU A 48 0.96 -10.56 -11.16
C GLU A 48 1.59 -9.76 -10.02
N LEU A 49 1.83 -10.42 -8.88
CA LEU A 49 2.60 -9.84 -7.79
C LEU A 49 4.08 -9.85 -8.17
N LEU A 50 4.67 -8.67 -8.32
CA LEU A 50 6.09 -8.53 -8.66
C LEU A 50 6.97 -8.38 -7.42
N GLY A 51 6.47 -7.76 -6.36
CA GLY A 51 7.25 -7.56 -5.15
C GLY A 51 6.47 -6.95 -4.00
N CYS A 52 7.11 -6.91 -2.85
CA CYS A 52 6.61 -6.23 -1.67
C CYS A 52 7.75 -5.47 -0.99
N GLY A 53 7.66 -4.14 -1.00
CA GLY A 53 8.44 -3.29 -0.12
C GLY A 53 7.84 -3.37 1.28
N PHE A 54 8.68 -3.43 2.31
CA PHE A 54 8.20 -3.36 3.68
C PHE A 54 9.04 -2.43 4.52
N GLN A 55 8.39 -1.78 5.48
CA GLN A 55 9.04 -0.97 6.50
C GLN A 55 8.48 -1.33 7.86
N ILE A 56 9.38 -1.72 8.76
CA ILE A 56 9.04 -1.86 10.17
C ILE A 56 9.17 -0.47 10.80
N LEU A 57 8.08 -0.01 11.36
CA LEU A 57 8.01 1.22 12.13
C LEU A 57 7.78 0.84 13.58
N SER A 58 8.79 1.13 14.39
CA SER A 58 8.70 1.12 15.84
C SER A 58 9.12 2.49 16.35
N PRO A 59 8.54 2.96 17.47
CA PRO A 59 8.90 4.23 18.10
C PRO A 59 10.39 4.37 18.44
#